data_AF-A0A2V5VV60-F1
#
_entry.id   AF-A0A2V5VV60-F1
#
_cell.length_a   1.000
_cell.length_b   1.000
_cell.length_c   1.000
_cell.angle_alpha   90.00
_cell.angle_beta   90.00
_cell.angle_gamma   90.00
#
_symmetry.space_group_name_H-M   'P 1'
#
loop_
_entity.id
_entity.type
_entity.pdbx_description
1 polymer ?
#
loop_
_entity_poly.entity_id
_entity_poly.type
_entity_poly.pdbx_seq_one_letter_code
_entity_poly.pdbx_strand_id
1 'polypeptide(L)'
;MPAAPGLHRFYWDMHIEPLKNVDAEYPMTAVFQKTAPQPTGPWVVPGDYSVVLTVGGKNFTQLLTVKMDPRVKASSADLAKQFELSKALYDTRATLEPIGKSFESLVAELAKAKEKAGDTPVKEKIEALNKKLQEFADPARVRAGQSLELDVLSKVKKLFGDLQEADAAPTAATEVAAITIQRDASSVVERWRAMPQEVASLNAALETLGIEKIKIP
;
A
#
# COMPACT_ATOMS: atom_id res chain seq x y z
N MET A 1 39.20 -17.88 -21.13
CA MET A 1 38.41 -17.60 -19.92
C MET A 1 39.38 -17.29 -18.77
N PRO A 2 39.15 -16.28 -17.92
CA PRO A 2 40.07 -15.93 -16.85
C PRO A 2 40.04 -16.99 -15.72
N ALA A 3 41.19 -17.22 -15.07
CA ALA A 3 41.48 -18.39 -14.24
C ALA A 3 41.47 -18.14 -12.71
N ALA A 4 40.73 -17.14 -12.22
CA ALA A 4 40.51 -16.93 -10.78
C ALA A 4 39.04 -17.21 -10.41
N PRO A 5 38.74 -18.08 -9.42
CA PRO A 5 37.39 -18.25 -8.91
C PRO A 5 36.92 -16.98 -8.18
N GLY A 6 35.75 -16.44 -8.53
CA GLY A 6 35.10 -15.38 -7.75
C GLY A 6 34.11 -14.50 -8.52
N LEU A 7 32.86 -14.43 -8.04
CA LEU A 7 31.98 -13.28 -8.32
C LEU A 7 32.50 -12.09 -7.49
N HIS A 8 32.94 -11.02 -8.14
CA HIS A 8 33.57 -9.90 -7.42
C HIS A 8 32.58 -8.89 -6.81
N ARG A 9 31.28 -9.01 -7.08
CA ARG A 9 30.23 -8.21 -6.45
C ARG A 9 28.88 -8.86 -6.64
N PHE A 10 28.14 -9.05 -5.55
CA PHE A 10 26.74 -9.43 -5.58
C PHE A 10 25.92 -8.26 -5.05
N TYR A 11 24.83 -7.93 -5.74
CA TYR A 11 23.88 -6.93 -5.28
C TYR A 11 22.65 -7.66 -4.77
N TRP A 12 22.33 -7.43 -3.50
CA TRP A 12 21.13 -7.96 -2.88
C TRP A 12 20.20 -6.80 -2.55
N ASP A 13 18.93 -6.95 -2.89
CA ASP A 13 17.83 -6.19 -2.30
C ASP A 13 17.73 -6.45 -0.77
N MET A 14 18.01 -5.41 0.02
CA MET A 14 18.03 -5.48 1.48
C MET A 14 16.70 -5.02 2.11
N HIS A 15 15.61 -4.96 1.36
CA HIS A 15 14.28 -4.75 1.93
C HIS A 15 13.73 -6.06 2.54
N ILE A 16 12.81 -5.94 3.49
CA ILE A 16 12.00 -7.09 3.92
C ILE A 16 11.07 -7.55 2.79
N GLU A 17 10.42 -8.70 2.97
CA GLU A 17 9.52 -9.28 1.97
C GLU A 17 8.50 -8.22 1.45
N PRO A 18 8.35 -8.06 0.13
CA PRO A 18 7.37 -7.13 -0.42
C PRO A 18 5.95 -7.60 -0.12
N LEU A 19 5.01 -6.65 -0.06
CA LEU A 19 3.60 -6.95 0.12
C LEU A 19 3.08 -7.78 -1.05
N LYS A 20 2.38 -8.85 -0.73
CA LYS A 20 1.72 -9.70 -1.72
C LYS A 20 0.47 -9.02 -2.25
N ASN A 21 0.15 -9.25 -3.52
CA ASN A 21 -1.07 -8.77 -4.18
C ASN A 21 -1.23 -7.24 -4.25
N VAL A 22 -0.13 -6.49 -4.14
CA VAL A 22 -0.10 -5.05 -4.39
C VAL A 22 0.34 -4.82 -5.84
N ASP A 23 -0.31 -3.88 -6.51
CA ASP A 23 0.01 -3.58 -7.90
C ASP A 23 1.36 -2.89 -8.00
N ALA A 24 2.13 -3.25 -9.02
CA ALA A 24 3.48 -2.73 -9.21
C ALA A 24 3.44 -1.24 -9.58
N GLU A 25 4.04 -0.41 -8.72
CA GLU A 25 4.17 1.03 -8.96
C GLU A 25 5.54 1.36 -9.56
N TYR A 26 5.57 2.27 -10.54
CA TYR A 26 6.80 2.65 -11.26
C TYR A 26 6.96 4.17 -11.29
N PRO A 27 8.20 4.68 -11.21
CA PRO A 27 8.46 6.11 -11.38
C PRO A 27 8.13 6.57 -12.82
N MET A 28 7.88 7.86 -13.00
CA MET A 28 7.62 8.46 -14.34
C MET A 28 8.77 8.24 -15.34
N THR A 29 9.99 8.01 -14.84
CA THR A 29 11.19 7.74 -15.63
C THR A 29 11.40 6.25 -15.94
N ALA A 30 10.42 5.40 -15.65
CA ALA A 30 10.53 3.97 -15.86
C ALA A 30 10.71 3.60 -17.33
N VAL A 31 11.64 2.69 -17.59
CA VAL A 31 11.89 2.10 -18.90
C VAL A 31 11.29 0.71 -18.93
N PHE A 32 10.50 0.43 -19.96
CA PHE A 32 9.83 -0.85 -20.14
C PHE A 32 10.81 -2.02 -19.99
N GLN A 33 10.48 -2.96 -19.11
CA GLN A 33 11.28 -4.15 -18.76
C GLN A 33 12.68 -3.88 -18.18
N LYS A 34 13.02 -2.63 -17.85
CA LYS A 34 14.35 -2.25 -17.33
C LYS A 34 14.32 -1.48 -16.02
N THR A 35 13.14 -1.18 -15.49
CA THR A 35 12.97 -0.55 -14.18
C THR A 35 12.29 -1.54 -13.26
N ALA A 36 12.88 -1.77 -12.09
CA ALA A 36 12.23 -2.54 -11.04
C ALA A 36 11.05 -1.72 -10.45
N PRO A 37 9.97 -2.37 -10.00
CA PRO A 37 8.89 -1.68 -9.32
C PRO A 37 9.39 -1.07 -8.00
N GLN A 38 8.66 -0.08 -7.50
CA GLN A 38 8.96 0.51 -6.20
C GLN A 38 8.87 -0.55 -5.10
N PRO A 39 9.89 -0.64 -4.22
CA PRO A 39 9.84 -1.53 -3.07
C PRO A 39 8.65 -1.20 -2.17
N THR A 40 7.93 -2.23 -1.74
CA THR A 40 6.82 -2.07 -0.79
C THR A 40 7.23 -2.39 0.64
N GLY A 41 8.35 -3.11 0.84
CA GLY A 41 8.90 -3.46 2.14
C GLY A 41 9.98 -2.47 2.56
N PRO A 42 10.15 -2.16 3.87
CA PRO A 42 11.22 -1.29 4.36
C PRO A 42 12.60 -1.92 4.27
N TRP A 43 13.63 -1.08 4.22
CA TRP A 43 15.04 -1.49 4.38
C TRP A 43 15.26 -2.18 5.73
N VAL A 44 16.11 -3.20 5.77
CA VAL A 44 16.55 -3.79 7.05
C VAL A 44 17.57 -2.90 7.75
N VAL A 45 17.63 -2.97 9.08
CA VAL A 45 18.62 -2.26 9.88
C VAL A 45 20.00 -2.95 9.83
N PRO A 46 21.11 -2.23 10.00
CA PRO A 46 22.43 -2.84 10.18
C PRO A 46 22.43 -3.83 11.36
N GLY A 47 23.12 -4.96 11.20
CA GLY A 47 23.13 -6.04 12.19
C GLY A 47 23.63 -7.36 11.62
N ASP A 48 23.59 -8.40 12.43
CA ASP A 48 23.97 -9.75 12.03
C ASP A 48 22.75 -10.53 11.51
N TYR A 49 22.86 -11.05 10.29
CA TYR A 49 21.82 -11.78 9.59
C TYR A 49 22.31 -13.17 9.19
N SER A 50 21.40 -14.13 9.16
CA SER A 50 21.67 -15.45 8.60
C SER A 50 21.04 -15.57 7.22
N VAL A 51 21.86 -15.89 6.23
CA VAL A 51 21.42 -16.21 4.87
C VAL A 51 21.23 -17.72 4.78
N VAL A 52 20.03 -18.16 4.39
CA VAL A 52 19.72 -19.58 4.18
C VAL A 52 19.46 -19.82 2.71
N LEU A 53 20.28 -20.67 2.07
CA LEU A 53 20.07 -21.16 0.72
C LEU A 53 19.48 -22.57 0.77
N THR A 54 18.29 -22.74 0.22
CA THR A 54 17.64 -24.06 0.09
C THR A 54 17.71 -24.53 -1.36
N VAL A 55 18.44 -25.63 -1.62
CA VAL A 55 18.58 -26.23 -2.96
C VAL A 55 18.53 -27.76 -2.84
N GLY A 56 17.69 -28.40 -3.66
CA GLY A 56 17.60 -29.87 -3.71
C GLY A 56 17.25 -30.50 -2.35
N GLY A 57 16.43 -29.83 -1.53
CA GLY A 57 16.04 -30.29 -0.19
C GLY A 57 17.12 -30.13 0.89
N LYS A 58 18.26 -29.48 0.59
CA LYS A 58 19.32 -29.17 1.55
C LYS A 58 19.33 -27.67 1.86
N ASN A 59 19.62 -27.33 3.11
CA ASN A 59 19.77 -25.95 3.57
C ASN A 59 21.25 -25.66 3.83
N PHE A 60 21.73 -24.53 3.33
CA PHE A 60 23.06 -23.99 3.60
C PHE A 60 22.90 -22.65 4.29
N THR A 61 23.48 -22.50 5.48
CA THR A 61 23.35 -21.27 6.28
C THR A 61 24.70 -20.58 6.40
N GLN A 62 24.74 -19.27 6.12
CA GLN A 62 25.92 -18.43 6.27
C GLN A 62 25.56 -17.17 7.04
N LEU A 63 26.39 -16.79 8.02
CA LEU A 63 26.25 -15.52 8.73
C LEU A 63 26.80 -14.37 7.87
N LEU A 64 26.08 -13.25 7.86
CA LEU A 64 26.44 -12.01 7.18
C LEU A 64 26.22 -10.84 8.14
N THR A 65 27.21 -9.97 8.27
CA THR A 65 27.04 -8.70 8.99
C THR A 65 26.70 -7.58 8.00
N VAL A 66 25.52 -7.00 8.14
CA VAL A 66 25.08 -5.80 7.42
C VAL A 66 25.64 -4.59 8.16
N LYS A 67 26.42 -3.77 7.45
CA LYS A 67 27.05 -2.55 7.99
C LYS A 67 26.42 -1.32 7.37
N MET A 68 26.27 -0.27 8.17
CA MET A 68 25.84 1.03 7.67
C MET A 68 26.90 1.66 6.76
N ASP A 69 26.46 2.46 5.79
CA ASP A 69 27.36 3.31 5.00
C ASP A 69 28.11 4.26 5.94
N PRO A 70 29.46 4.27 5.93
CA PRO A 70 30.27 5.12 6.82
C PRO A 70 29.99 6.63 6.72
N ARG A 71 29.33 7.07 5.65
CA ARG A 71 28.97 8.48 5.43
C ARG A 71 27.71 8.88 6.18
N VAL A 72 26.85 7.92 6.53
CA VAL A 72 25.61 8.15 7.28
C VAL A 72 25.96 8.55 8.72
N LYS A 73 25.29 9.59 9.21
CA LYS A 73 25.48 10.14 10.56
C LYS A 73 24.40 9.73 11.54
N ALA A 74 23.33 9.10 11.07
CA ALA A 74 22.28 8.56 11.91
C ALA A 74 22.83 7.50 12.85
N SER A 75 22.39 7.51 14.10
CA SER A 75 22.74 6.49 15.07
C SER A 75 21.98 5.19 14.80
N SER A 76 22.44 4.07 15.37
CA SER A 76 21.69 2.81 15.29
C SER A 76 20.28 2.93 15.89
N ALA A 77 20.10 3.77 16.91
CA ALA A 77 18.79 4.03 17.51
C ALA A 77 17.86 4.79 16.55
N ASP A 78 18.41 5.77 15.81
CA ASP A 78 17.66 6.51 14.79
C ASP A 78 17.15 5.59 13.67
N LEU A 79 18.04 4.70 13.19
CA LEU A 79 17.72 3.73 12.15
C LEU A 79 16.72 2.67 12.63
N ALA A 80 16.85 2.21 13.87
CA ALA A 80 15.87 1.33 14.48
C ALA A 80 14.49 1.99 14.55
N LYS A 81 14.42 3.25 14.97
CA LYS A 81 13.18 4.02 15.02
C LYS A 81 12.57 4.24 13.63
N GLN A 82 13.41 4.57 12.64
CA GLN A 82 12.99 4.70 11.24
C GLN A 82 12.39 3.39 10.73
N PHE A 83 13.04 2.26 11.02
CA PHE A 83 12.54 0.93 10.67
C PHE A 83 11.22 0.63 11.36
N GLU A 84 11.07 0.87 12.66
CA GLU A 84 9.83 0.64 13.40
C GLU A 84 8.65 1.40 12.81
N LEU A 85 8.83 2.70 12.51
CA LEU A 85 7.79 3.51 11.86
C LEU A 85 7.45 2.97 10.47
N SER A 86 8.46 2.63 9.69
CA SER A 86 8.29 2.12 8.33
C SER A 86 7.61 0.75 8.32
N LYS A 87 7.95 -0.11 9.28
CA LYS A 87 7.33 -1.42 9.47
C LYS A 87 5.87 -1.30 9.89
N ALA A 88 5.56 -0.36 10.78
CA ALA A 88 4.18 -0.12 11.18
C ALA A 88 3.33 0.44 10.02
N LEU A 89 3.90 1.30 9.15
CA LEU A 89 3.24 1.75 7.92
C LEU A 89 3.10 0.62 6.89
N TYR A 90 4.10 -0.24 6.76
CA TYR A 90 4.05 -1.45 5.93
C TYR A 90 2.89 -2.36 6.35
N ASP A 91 2.75 -2.64 7.65
CA ASP A 91 1.68 -3.48 8.17
C ASP A 91 0.31 -2.80 7.99
N THR A 92 0.24 -1.47 8.17
CA THR A 92 -0.96 -0.68 7.90
C THR A 92 -1.33 -0.71 6.41
N ARG A 93 -0.35 -0.66 5.50
CA ARG A 93 -0.59 -0.78 4.06
C ARG A 93 -1.15 -2.16 3.73
N ALA A 94 -0.60 -3.23 4.32
CA ALA A 94 -1.07 -4.59 4.11
C ALA A 94 -2.56 -4.76 4.43
N THR A 95 -3.06 -4.08 5.47
CA THR A 95 -4.49 -4.14 5.83
C THR A 95 -5.38 -3.28 4.95
N LEU A 96 -4.86 -2.16 4.43
CA LEU A 96 -5.61 -1.21 3.62
C LEU A 96 -5.65 -1.55 2.12
N GLU A 97 -4.66 -2.26 1.58
CA GLU A 97 -4.59 -2.59 0.14
C GLU A 97 -5.83 -3.34 -0.38
N PRO A 98 -6.34 -4.40 0.29
CA PRO A 98 -7.59 -5.04 -0.13
C PRO A 98 -8.79 -4.09 -0.09
N ILE A 99 -8.85 -3.22 0.93
CA ILE A 99 -9.91 -2.21 1.08
C ILE A 99 -9.85 -1.20 -0.06
N GLY A 100 -8.65 -0.73 -0.42
CA GLY A 100 -8.43 0.17 -1.55
C GLY A 100 -8.93 -0.42 -2.87
N LYS A 101 -8.61 -1.69 -3.14
CA LYS A 101 -9.10 -2.39 -4.34
C LYS A 101 -10.62 -2.51 -4.38
N SER A 102 -11.24 -2.91 -3.26
CA SER A 102 -12.70 -2.97 -3.17
C SER A 102 -13.33 -1.58 -3.29
N PHE A 103 -12.69 -0.54 -2.75
CA PHE A 103 -13.13 0.86 -2.85
C PHE A 103 -13.15 1.36 -4.30
N GLU A 104 -12.05 1.20 -5.03
CA GLU A 104 -11.95 1.61 -6.44
C GLU A 104 -12.97 0.86 -7.31
N SER A 105 -13.11 -0.46 -7.10
CA SER A 105 -14.11 -1.27 -7.80
C SER A 105 -15.54 -0.77 -7.51
N LEU A 106 -15.85 -0.46 -6.26
CA LEU A 106 -17.18 -0.01 -5.85
C LEU A 106 -17.52 1.36 -6.44
N VAL A 107 -16.55 2.29 -6.46
CA VAL A 107 -16.70 3.61 -7.10
C VAL A 107 -17.01 3.45 -8.59
N ALA A 108 -16.27 2.58 -9.29
CA ALA A 108 -16.48 2.32 -10.71
C ALA A 108 -17.85 1.68 -11.00
N GLU A 109 -18.27 0.70 -10.19
CA GLU A 109 -19.57 0.05 -10.34
C GLU A 109 -20.74 0.98 -10.02
N LEU A 110 -20.61 1.88 -9.03
CA LEU A 110 -21.63 2.88 -8.74
C LEU A 110 -21.78 3.92 -9.85
N ALA A 111 -20.69 4.31 -10.51
CA ALA A 111 -20.75 5.18 -11.69
C ALA A 111 -21.57 4.54 -12.82
N LYS A 112 -21.31 3.27 -13.13
CA LYS A 112 -22.10 2.50 -14.13
C LYS A 112 -23.56 2.32 -13.70
N ALA A 113 -23.80 2.02 -12.43
CA ALA A 113 -25.15 1.85 -11.91
C ALA A 113 -25.95 3.17 -12.01
N LYS A 114 -25.31 4.31 -11.74
CA LYS A 114 -25.92 5.63 -11.90
C LYS A 114 -26.34 5.92 -13.33
N GLU A 115 -25.49 5.60 -14.32
CA GLU A 115 -25.80 5.77 -15.74
C GLU A 115 -27.00 4.89 -16.17
N LYS A 116 -27.03 3.62 -15.73
CA LYS A 116 -28.14 2.69 -16.05
C LYS A 116 -29.44 3.05 -15.34
N ALA A 117 -29.37 3.56 -14.11
CA ALA A 117 -30.54 3.83 -13.27
C ALA A 117 -31.31 5.10 -13.68
N GLY A 118 -30.69 6.05 -14.39
CA GLY A 118 -31.37 7.30 -14.81
C GLY A 118 -32.05 8.02 -13.65
N ASP A 119 -33.30 8.46 -13.85
CA ASP A 119 -34.13 9.15 -12.83
C ASP A 119 -35.04 8.20 -12.02
N THR A 120 -34.62 6.94 -11.82
CA THR A 120 -35.37 6.00 -10.98
C THR A 120 -35.25 6.32 -9.48
N PRO A 121 -36.17 5.84 -8.61
CA PRO A 121 -36.08 6.00 -7.15
C PRO A 121 -34.82 5.41 -6.52
N VAL A 122 -34.09 4.54 -7.23
CA VAL A 122 -32.80 3.97 -6.78
C VAL A 122 -31.66 4.99 -6.85
N LYS A 123 -31.80 6.05 -7.67
CA LYS A 123 -30.78 7.09 -7.83
C LYS A 123 -30.36 7.72 -6.50
N GLU A 124 -31.33 8.01 -5.63
CA GLU A 124 -31.05 8.58 -4.30
C GLU A 124 -30.21 7.62 -3.43
N LYS A 125 -30.47 6.31 -3.52
CA LYS A 125 -29.68 5.30 -2.79
C LYS A 125 -28.25 5.17 -3.34
N ILE A 126 -28.08 5.25 -4.65
CA ILE A 126 -26.76 5.27 -5.30
C ILE A 126 -25.99 6.52 -4.87
N GLU A 127 -26.62 7.68 -4.90
CA GLU A 127 -25.99 8.95 -4.51
C GLU A 127 -25.64 8.99 -3.01
N ALA A 128 -26.49 8.43 -2.15
CA ALA A 128 -26.21 8.30 -0.72
C ALA A 128 -24.98 7.42 -0.46
N LEU A 129 -24.87 6.27 -1.14
CA LEU A 129 -23.70 5.39 -1.00
C LEU A 129 -22.44 6.04 -1.57
N ASN A 130 -22.54 6.71 -2.72
CA ASN A 130 -21.43 7.46 -3.31
C ASN A 130 -20.94 8.58 -2.38
N LYS A 131 -21.85 9.29 -1.70
CA LYS A 131 -21.48 10.29 -0.70
C LYS A 131 -20.70 9.68 0.47
N LYS A 132 -21.11 8.51 0.96
CA LYS A 132 -20.36 7.79 2.00
C LYS A 132 -18.97 7.37 1.53
N LEU A 133 -18.83 6.93 0.27
CA LEU A 133 -17.52 6.61 -0.29
C LEU A 133 -16.61 7.84 -0.40
N GLN A 134 -17.19 9.00 -0.74
CA GLN A 134 -16.43 10.25 -0.76
C GLN A 134 -15.87 10.64 0.62
N GLU A 135 -16.44 10.17 1.73
CA GLU A 135 -15.88 10.38 3.08
C GLU A 135 -14.61 9.57 3.36
N PHE A 136 -14.31 8.55 2.55
CA PHE A 136 -13.07 7.77 2.62
C PHE A 136 -11.98 8.30 1.67
N ALA A 137 -12.37 9.13 0.72
CA ALA A 137 -11.47 9.79 -0.21
C ALA A 137 -11.16 11.23 0.25
N ASP A 138 -10.09 11.80 -0.29
CA ASP A 138 -9.82 13.23 -0.19
C ASP A 138 -10.29 13.90 -1.49
N PRO A 139 -11.46 14.57 -1.48
CA PRO A 139 -11.98 15.23 -2.69
C PRO A 139 -11.06 16.34 -3.20
N ALA A 140 -10.15 16.88 -2.39
CA ALA A 140 -9.17 17.88 -2.82
C ALA A 140 -8.02 17.29 -3.65
N ARG A 141 -7.82 15.97 -3.62
CA ARG A 141 -6.77 15.27 -4.40
C ARG A 141 -7.26 14.71 -5.73
N VAL A 142 -8.56 14.71 -5.96
CA VAL A 142 -9.14 14.17 -7.20
C VAL A 142 -9.07 15.24 -8.29
N ARG A 143 -8.15 15.07 -9.25
CA ARG A 143 -8.19 15.85 -10.49
C ARG A 143 -9.44 15.47 -11.29
N ALA A 144 -10.01 16.41 -12.04
CA ALA A 144 -11.13 16.11 -12.93
C ALA A 144 -10.78 14.94 -13.86
N GLY A 145 -11.51 13.83 -13.75
CA GLY A 145 -11.29 12.60 -14.53
C GLY A 145 -10.42 11.53 -13.86
N GLN A 146 -9.87 11.75 -12.66
CA GLN A 146 -9.26 10.68 -11.87
C GLN A 146 -10.31 9.92 -11.04
N SER A 147 -10.12 8.61 -10.93
CA SER A 147 -10.89 7.77 -10.01
C SER A 147 -10.62 8.19 -8.56
N LEU A 148 -11.64 8.03 -7.70
CA LEU A 148 -11.45 8.19 -6.27
C LEU A 148 -10.53 7.07 -5.76
N GLU A 149 -9.56 7.44 -4.93
CA GLU A 149 -8.69 6.52 -4.20
C GLU A 149 -8.94 6.64 -2.69
N LEU A 150 -8.58 5.59 -1.95
CA LEU A 150 -8.65 5.58 -0.50
C LEU A 150 -7.57 6.49 0.10
N ASP A 151 -7.95 7.64 0.65
CA ASP A 151 -6.99 8.69 1.05
C ASP A 151 -5.97 8.23 2.08
N VAL A 152 -6.41 7.46 3.07
CA VAL A 152 -5.51 6.93 4.10
C VAL A 152 -4.47 5.98 3.51
N LEU A 153 -4.80 5.20 2.48
CA LEU A 153 -3.84 4.34 1.79
C LEU A 153 -2.81 5.18 1.04
N SER A 154 -3.25 6.23 0.32
CA SER A 154 -2.33 7.15 -0.37
C SER A 154 -1.41 7.88 0.62
N LYS A 155 -1.90 8.26 1.81
CA LYS A 155 -1.08 8.83 2.90
C LYS A 155 -0.06 7.85 3.46
N VAL A 156 -0.44 6.59 3.67
CA VAL A 156 0.48 5.51 4.10
C VAL A 156 1.60 5.33 3.08
N LYS A 157 1.25 5.18 1.79
CA LYS A 157 2.23 5.01 0.70
C LYS A 157 3.22 6.18 0.64
N LYS A 158 2.71 7.41 0.74
CA LYS A 158 3.53 8.61 0.73
C LYS A 158 4.50 8.67 1.92
N LEU A 159 4.00 8.57 3.15
CA LEU A 159 4.86 8.68 4.33
C LEU A 159 5.87 7.53 4.41
N PHE A 160 5.48 6.34 3.97
CA PHE A 160 6.40 5.22 3.83
C PHE A 160 7.53 5.58 2.85
N GLY A 161 7.19 6.08 1.66
CA GLY A 161 8.17 6.56 0.69
C GLY A 161 9.11 7.61 1.27
N ASP A 162 8.56 8.66 1.90
CA ASP A 162 9.32 9.74 2.54
C ASP A 162 10.31 9.18 3.60
N LEU A 163 9.91 8.17 4.37
CA LEU A 163 10.77 7.49 5.34
C LEU A 163 11.83 6.60 4.68
N GLN A 164 11.66 6.15 3.44
CA GLN A 164 12.63 5.27 2.75
C GLN A 164 13.62 6.05 1.88
N GLU A 165 13.50 7.38 1.73
CA GLU A 165 14.36 8.18 0.85
C GLU A 165 15.81 8.31 1.35
N ALA A 166 16.05 8.27 2.66
CA ALA A 166 17.37 8.47 3.24
C ALA A 166 17.55 7.75 4.58
N ASP A 167 18.77 7.29 4.88
CA ASP A 167 19.16 6.79 6.19
C ASP A 167 19.36 7.97 7.17
N ALA A 168 18.27 8.39 7.82
CA ALA A 168 18.25 9.59 8.66
C ALA A 168 17.30 9.42 9.85
N ALA A 169 17.57 10.16 10.92
CA ALA A 169 16.68 10.20 12.08
C ALA A 169 15.28 10.70 11.66
N PRO A 170 14.20 9.97 12.01
CA PRO A 170 12.85 10.46 11.80
C PRO A 170 12.65 11.81 12.49
N THR A 171 11.96 12.72 11.81
CA THR A 171 11.57 14.00 12.40
C THR A 171 10.37 13.82 13.33
N ALA A 172 10.19 14.74 14.29
CA ALA A 172 9.00 14.76 15.13
C ALA A 172 7.70 14.85 14.30
N ALA A 173 7.73 15.56 13.16
CA ALA A 173 6.59 15.67 12.26
C ALA A 173 6.23 14.32 11.61
N THR A 174 7.23 13.57 11.14
CA THR A 174 7.02 12.24 10.56
C THR A 174 6.51 11.22 11.57
N GLU A 175 6.94 11.31 12.83
CA GLU A 175 6.44 10.47 13.92
C GLU A 175 4.96 10.74 14.22
N VAL A 176 4.60 12.02 14.38
CA VAL A 176 3.21 12.43 14.61
C VAL A 176 2.32 12.04 13.42
N ALA A 177 2.83 12.18 12.20
CA ALA A 177 2.12 11.76 10.99
C ALA A 177 1.86 10.24 10.98
N ALA A 178 2.86 9.42 11.34
CA ALA A 178 2.69 7.97 11.40
C ALA A 178 1.61 7.55 12.41
N ILE A 179 1.62 8.12 13.61
CA ILE A 179 0.61 7.88 14.65
C ILE A 179 -0.79 8.29 14.16
N THR A 180 -0.89 9.47 13.53
CA THR A 180 -2.15 9.99 13.00
C THR A 180 -2.72 9.06 11.91
N ILE A 181 -1.87 8.66 10.97
CA ILE A 181 -2.24 7.76 9.87
C ILE A 181 -2.71 6.40 10.39
N GLN A 182 -2.04 5.82 11.40
CA GLN A 182 -2.46 4.55 11.99
C GLN A 182 -3.84 4.63 12.65
N ARG A 183 -4.09 5.71 13.40
CA ARG A 183 -5.41 5.97 13.99
C ARG A 183 -6.48 6.13 12.92
N ASP A 184 -6.20 6.91 11.89
CA ASP A 184 -7.15 7.16 10.80
C ASP A 184 -7.40 5.87 9.99
N ALA A 185 -6.37 5.05 9.78
CA ALA A 185 -6.48 3.74 9.13
C ALA A 185 -7.38 2.80 9.93
N SER A 186 -7.21 2.77 11.26
CA SER A 186 -8.05 1.97 12.14
C SER A 186 -9.52 2.41 12.06
N SER A 187 -9.77 3.72 12.06
CA SER A 187 -11.12 4.28 11.87
C SER A 187 -11.72 3.91 10.50
N VAL A 188 -10.93 3.95 9.44
CA VAL A 188 -11.35 3.56 8.09
C VAL A 188 -11.70 2.08 8.02
N VAL A 189 -10.83 1.20 8.56
CA VAL A 189 -11.07 -0.24 8.60
C VAL A 189 -12.38 -0.55 9.34
N GLU A 190 -12.63 0.08 10.48
CA GLU A 190 -13.87 -0.11 11.24
C GLU A 190 -15.11 0.36 10.48
N ARG A 191 -15.06 1.56 9.88
CA ARG A 191 -16.17 2.08 9.06
C ARG A 191 -16.41 1.23 7.81
N TRP A 192 -15.36 0.70 7.19
CA TRP A 192 -15.45 -0.14 5.99
C TRP A 192 -16.20 -1.46 6.24
N ARG A 193 -16.20 -1.98 7.48
CA ARG A 193 -16.92 -3.23 7.83
C ARG A 193 -18.43 -3.15 7.58
N ALA A 194 -19.02 -1.95 7.58
CA ALA A 194 -20.43 -1.77 7.26
C ALA A 194 -20.72 -1.82 5.74
N MET A 195 -19.71 -1.56 4.90
CA MET A 195 -19.88 -1.36 3.45
C MET A 195 -20.53 -2.57 2.75
N PRO A 196 -20.17 -3.83 3.02
CA PRO A 196 -20.82 -4.98 2.39
C PRO A 196 -22.34 -5.03 2.60
N GLN A 197 -22.82 -4.63 3.79
CA GLN A 197 -24.25 -4.59 4.10
C GLN A 197 -24.98 -3.46 3.37
N GLU A 198 -24.32 -2.31 3.23
CA GLU A 198 -24.87 -1.18 2.47
C GLU A 198 -25.01 -1.51 0.98
N VAL A 199 -24.00 -2.17 0.41
CA VAL A 199 -24.02 -2.63 -0.99
C VAL A 199 -25.08 -3.72 -1.19
N ALA A 200 -25.24 -4.66 -0.24
CA ALA A 200 -26.30 -5.66 -0.31
C ALA A 200 -27.70 -5.02 -0.31
N SER A 201 -27.90 -3.99 0.51
CA SER A 201 -29.15 -3.22 0.57
C SER A 201 -29.43 -2.46 -0.74
N LEU A 202 -28.39 -1.93 -1.38
CA LEU A 202 -28.50 -1.31 -2.70
C LEU A 202 -28.80 -2.35 -3.79
N ASN A 203 -28.12 -3.49 -3.78
CA ASN A 203 -28.36 -4.58 -4.74
C ASN A 203 -29.80 -5.11 -4.69
N ALA A 204 -30.38 -5.26 -3.50
CA ALA A 204 -31.78 -5.63 -3.35
C ALA A 204 -32.72 -4.61 -4.03
N ALA A 205 -32.39 -3.32 -4.00
CA ALA A 205 -33.16 -2.28 -4.67
C ALA A 205 -32.90 -2.21 -6.19
N LEU A 206 -31.70 -2.57 -6.65
CA LEU A 206 -31.38 -2.68 -8.08
C LEU A 206 -32.12 -3.87 -8.73
N GLU A 207 -32.24 -4.98 -8.00
CA GLU A 207 -32.92 -6.20 -8.47
C GLU A 207 -34.40 -5.98 -8.74
N THR A 208 -35.10 -5.19 -7.92
CA THR A 208 -36.52 -4.89 -8.16
C THR A 208 -36.76 -4.09 -9.44
N LEU A 209 -35.71 -3.44 -9.96
CA LEU A 209 -35.73 -2.66 -11.20
C LEU A 209 -35.09 -3.42 -12.37
N GLY A 210 -34.68 -4.68 -12.18
CA GLY A 210 -34.00 -5.47 -13.22
C GLY A 210 -32.62 -4.96 -13.60
N ILE A 211 -31.98 -4.13 -12.75
CA ILE A 211 -30.63 -3.61 -12.97
C ILE A 211 -29.61 -4.62 -12.41
N GLU A 212 -28.48 -4.76 -13.11
CA GLU A 212 -27.39 -5.65 -12.72
C GLU A 212 -26.82 -5.28 -11.33
N LYS A 213 -26.51 -6.30 -10.52
CA LYS A 213 -25.97 -6.14 -9.17
C LYS A 213 -24.53 -5.63 -9.19
N ILE A 214 -24.20 -4.76 -8.23
CA ILE A 214 -22.85 -4.32 -7.94
C ILE A 214 -22.07 -5.45 -7.28
N LYS A 215 -20.87 -5.73 -7.80
CA LYS A 215 -19.96 -6.75 -7.25
C LYS A 215 -18.93 -6.08 -6.35
N ILE A 216 -18.69 -6.67 -5.18
CA ILE A 216 -17.53 -6.34 -4.34
C ILE A 216 -16.49 -7.45 -4.58
N PRO A 217 -15.25 -7.11 -4.97
CA PRO A 217 -14.16 -8.08 -5.09
C PRO A 217 -13.69 -8.57 -3.72
#